data_AF-A0A538HFB8-F1
#
_entry.id   AF-A0A538HFB8-F1
#
_cell.length_a   1.000
_cell.length_b   1.000
_cell.length_c   1.000
_cell.angle_alpha   90.00
_cell.angle_beta   90.00
_cell.angle_gamma   90.00
#
_symmetry.space_group_name_H-M   'P 1'
#
loop_
_entity.id
_entity.type
_entity.pdbx_description
1 polymer ?
#
loop_
_entity_poly.entity_id
_entity_poly.type
_entity_poly.pdbx_seq_one_letter_code
_entity_poly.pdbx_strand_id
1 'polypeptide(L)'
;MYVVEPDAHGDERGRFVETYRRSWFPHGREMVQANRSDKQAGTVVGLHYHLHQADYWYVPRGRALVVLHDLRDSSPTEKAT
;
A
#
# COMPACT_ATOMS: atom_id res chain seq x y z
N MET A 1 -4.34 -8.20 -4.74
CA MET A 1 -4.17 -7.14 -3.72
C MET A 1 -3.94 -7.83 -2.38
N TYR A 2 -3.05 -7.31 -1.55
CA TYR A 2 -2.88 -7.76 -0.17
C TYR A 2 -3.27 -6.64 0.77
N VAL A 3 -3.96 -6.98 1.86
CA VAL A 3 -4.23 -6.07 2.98
C VAL A 3 -3.62 -6.72 4.21
N VAL A 4 -2.81 -5.96 4.93
CA VAL A 4 -2.17 -6.41 6.17
C VAL A 4 -2.58 -5.45 7.27
N GLU A 5 -3.10 -5.99 8.35
CA GLU A 5 -3.30 -5.26 9.60
C GLU A 5 -2.09 -5.55 10.50
N PRO A 6 -1.19 -4.57 10.73
CA PRO A 6 0.02 -4.81 11.49
C PRO A 6 -0.27 -4.80 12.99
N ASP A 7 0.41 -5.69 13.72
CA ASP A 7 0.39 -5.68 15.17
C ASP A 7 0.96 -4.36 15.70
N ALA A 8 0.27 -3.79 16.69
CA ALA A 8 0.64 -2.54 17.31
C ALA A 8 0.85 -2.72 18.80
N HIS A 9 2.04 -2.37 19.26
CA HIS A 9 2.41 -2.42 20.66
C HIS A 9 2.47 -0.99 21.20
N GLY A 10 1.74 -0.70 22.28
CA GLY A 10 1.70 0.63 22.88
C GLY A 10 2.05 0.60 24.36
N ASP A 11 2.70 1.66 24.83
CA ASP A 11 3.00 1.92 26.24
C ASP A 11 2.97 3.44 26.53
N GLU A 12 3.32 3.87 27.75
CA GLU A 12 3.29 5.29 28.13
C GLU A 12 4.18 6.21 27.28
N ARG A 13 5.12 5.66 26.51
CA ARG A 13 6.04 6.42 25.64
C ARG A 13 5.48 6.57 24.22
N GLY A 14 4.50 5.75 23.83
CA GLY A 14 3.88 5.82 22.50
C GLY A 14 3.52 4.46 21.91
N ARG A 15 3.77 4.31 20.60
CA ARG A 15 3.37 3.16 19.80
C ARG A 15 4.52 2.66 18.93
N PHE A 16 4.71 1.35 18.90
CA PHE A 16 5.67 0.63 18.06
C PHE A 16 4.92 -0.32 17.13
N VAL A 17 5.23 -0.25 15.83
CA VAL A 17 4.57 -1.02 14.77
C VAL A 17 5.62 -1.36 13.72
N GLU A 18 5.70 -2.63 13.32
CA GLU A 18 6.40 -2.96 12.08
C GLU A 18 5.59 -2.45 10.90
N THR A 19 6.19 -1.58 10.10
CA THR A 19 5.51 -1.02 8.92
C THR A 19 5.78 -1.82 7.65
N TYR A 20 6.62 -2.87 7.71
CA TYR A 20 6.86 -3.80 6.61
C TYR A 20 7.60 -5.03 7.12
N ARG A 21 7.22 -6.21 6.62
CA ARG A 21 7.98 -7.44 6.76
C ARG A 21 7.87 -8.25 5.46
N ARG A 22 9.00 -8.64 4.87
CA ARG A 22 9.02 -9.39 3.59
C ARG A 22 8.19 -10.67 3.64
N SER A 23 8.13 -11.34 4.80
CA SER A 23 7.38 -12.58 4.97
C SER A 23 5.86 -12.41 4.89
N TRP A 24 5.32 -11.20 5.04
CA TRP A 24 3.89 -10.94 4.85
C TRP A 24 3.45 -11.07 3.39
N PHE A 25 4.38 -10.96 2.44
CA PHE A 25 4.10 -10.94 1.01
C PHE A 25 4.93 -11.99 0.28
N PRO A 26 4.73 -13.30 0.49
CA PRO A 26 5.60 -14.35 -0.07
C PRO A 26 5.79 -14.22 -1.59
N HIS A 27 4.73 -13.85 -2.32
CA HIS A 27 4.73 -13.64 -3.78
C HIS A 27 4.90 -12.17 -4.21
N GLY A 28 5.14 -11.26 -3.25
CA GLY A 28 5.38 -9.85 -3.54
C GLY A 28 6.75 -9.61 -4.17
N ARG A 29 6.84 -8.58 -5.01
CA ARG A 29 8.13 -8.06 -5.48
C ARG A 29 8.93 -7.50 -4.30
N GLU A 30 10.24 -7.43 -4.45
CA GLU A 30 11.12 -6.82 -3.46
C GLU A 30 10.86 -5.32 -3.36
N MET A 31 10.80 -4.80 -2.13
CA MET A 31 10.67 -3.37 -1.85
C MET A 31 12.07 -2.75 -1.80
N VAL A 32 12.45 -2.05 -2.86
CA VAL A 32 13.82 -1.54 -3.05
C VAL A 32 13.97 -0.08 -2.66
N GLN A 33 12.87 0.67 -2.72
CA GLN A 33 12.83 2.11 -2.43
C GLN A 33 11.65 2.41 -1.50
N ALA A 34 11.85 3.40 -0.63
CA ALA A 34 10.80 3.97 0.20
C ALA A 34 10.62 5.45 -0.13
N ASN A 35 9.36 5.89 -0.22
CA ASN A 35 9.00 7.28 -0.36
C ASN A 35 8.00 7.66 0.73
N ARG A 36 8.03 8.92 1.14
CA ARG A 36 7.00 9.53 1.99
C ARG A 36 6.48 10.77 1.31
N SER A 37 5.16 10.95 1.34
CA SER A 37 4.52 12.18 0.91
C SER A 37 3.36 12.51 1.84
N ASP A 38 3.25 13.77 2.24
CA ASP A 38 2.12 14.28 3.00
C ASP A 38 1.16 15.01 2.04
N LYS A 39 -0.15 14.78 2.17
CA LYS A 39 -1.18 15.31 1.27
C LYS A 39 -2.22 16.11 2.03
N GLN A 40 -2.78 17.13 1.37
CA GLN A 40 -3.93 17.86 1.89
C GLN A 40 -5.23 17.11 1.57
N ALA A 41 -6.25 17.26 2.41
CA ALA A 41 -7.55 16.66 2.19
C ALA A 41 -8.13 17.10 0.83
N GLY A 42 -8.70 16.14 0.09
CA GLY A 42 -9.21 16.37 -1.27
C GLY A 42 -8.16 16.23 -2.39
N THR A 43 -6.88 16.01 -2.05
CA THR A 43 -5.86 15.73 -3.09
C THR A 43 -6.13 14.37 -3.74
N VAL A 44 -6.13 14.34 -5.07
CA VAL A 44 -6.15 13.11 -5.87
C VAL A 44 -4.75 12.89 -6.46
N VAL A 45 -4.24 11.67 -6.37
CA VAL A 45 -2.93 11.27 -6.93
C VAL A 45 -3.15 10.04 -7.79
N GLY A 46 -2.79 10.12 -9.07
CA GLY A 46 -2.94 9.03 -10.02
C GLY A 46 -3.27 9.51 -11.44
N LEU A 47 -3.57 8.60 -12.36
CA LEU A 47 -3.40 7.14 -12.21
C LEU A 47 -1.94 6.75 -12.49
N HIS A 48 -1.41 5.83 -11.69
CA HIS A 48 -0.10 5.23 -11.92
C HIS A 48 -0.28 3.79 -12.37
N TYR A 49 0.53 3.37 -13.34
CA TYR A 49 0.56 2.00 -13.84
C TYR A 49 1.99 1.50 -13.85
N HIS A 50 2.18 0.28 -13.35
CA HIS A 50 3.49 -0.34 -13.20
C HIS A 50 3.44 -1.79 -13.71
N LEU A 51 4.25 -2.12 -14.73
CA LEU A 51 4.37 -3.50 -15.22
C LEU A 51 5.26 -4.35 -14.30
N HIS A 52 6.30 -3.74 -13.73
CA HIS A 52 7.38 -4.46 -13.05
C HIS A 52 7.66 -3.97 -11.63
N GLN A 53 6.86 -3.03 -11.13
CA GLN A 53 6.94 -2.50 -9.77
C GLN A 53 5.67 -2.88 -9.01
N ALA A 54 5.82 -3.12 -7.71
CA ALA A 54 4.73 -3.23 -6.78
C ALA A 54 4.88 -2.12 -5.75
N ASP A 55 3.76 -1.50 -5.37
CA ASP A 55 3.72 -0.48 -4.34
C ASP A 55 3.20 -1.06 -3.03
N TYR A 56 3.83 -0.64 -1.93
CA TYR A 56 3.36 -0.87 -0.57
C TYR A 56 3.05 0.47 0.08
N TRP A 57 1.81 0.66 0.52
CA TRP A 57 1.38 1.89 1.18
C TRP A 57 1.07 1.63 2.64
N TYR A 58 1.65 2.44 3.53
CA TYR A 58 1.28 2.57 4.93
C TYR A 58 0.81 4.00 5.19
N VAL A 59 -0.37 4.16 5.80
CA VAL A 59 -0.98 5.46 6.09
C VAL A 59 -0.84 5.74 7.59
N PRO A 60 0.26 6.37 8.05
CA PRO A 60 0.53 6.55 9.48
C PRO A 60 -0.42 7.56 10.16
N ARG A 61 -1.06 8.44 9.39
CA ARG A 61 -1.98 9.46 9.90
C ARG A 61 -3.08 9.77 8.89
N GLY A 62 -4.30 9.92 9.39
CA GLY A 62 -5.46 10.25 8.56
C GLY A 62 -6.02 9.02 7.85
N ARG A 63 -6.58 9.23 6.66
CA ARG A 63 -7.18 8.18 5.83
C ARG A 63 -6.96 8.48 4.36
N ALA A 64 -6.83 7.44 3.56
CA ALA A 64 -6.78 7.51 2.11
C ALA A 64 -7.84 6.58 1.52
N LEU A 65 -8.50 7.02 0.45
CA LEU A 65 -9.28 6.14 -0.40
C LEU A 65 -8.35 5.64 -1.51
N VAL A 66 -8.18 4.32 -1.59
CA VAL A 66 -7.36 3.68 -2.62
C VAL A 66 -8.29 3.04 -3.63
N VAL A 67 -8.05 3.33 -4.91
CA VAL A 67 -8.78 2.76 -6.03
C VAL A 67 -7.76 2.02 -6.89
N LEU A 68 -8.03 0.75 -7.19
CA LEU A 68 -7.22 -0.08 -8.08
C LEU A 68 -8.04 -0.37 -9.33
N HIS A 69 -7.41 -0.42 -10.50
CA HIS A 69 -8.10 -0.80 -11.73
C HIS A 69 -7.30 -1.88 -12.45
N ASP A 70 -7.95 -2.98 -12.83
CA ASP A 70 -7.27 -4.12 -13.41
C ASP A 70 -7.11 -3.99 -14.94
N LEU A 71 -5.93 -3.57 -15.36
CA LEU A 71 -5.56 -3.44 -16.78
C LEU A 71 -4.93 -4.72 -17.38
N ARG A 72 -4.97 -5.86 -16.69
CA ARG A 72 -4.35 -7.09 -17.17
C ARG A 72 -5.30 -7.83 -18.10
N ASP A 73 -4.93 -7.91 -19.38
CA ASP A 73 -5.67 -8.67 -20.37
C ASP A 73 -5.91 -10.12 -19.92
N SER A 74 -7.12 -10.62 -20.12
CA SER A 74 -7.54 -11.98 -19.76
C SER A 74 -7.53 -12.28 -18.25
N SER A 75 -7.34 -11.27 -17.40
CA SER A 75 -7.50 -11.41 -15.95
C SER A 75 -8.96 -11.75 -15.61
N PRO A 76 -9.23 -12.61 -14.62
CA PRO A 76 -10.59 -12.86 -14.13
C PRO A 76 -11.33 -11.60 -13.67
N THR A 77 -10.60 -10.53 -13.37
CA THR A 77 -11.12 -9.24 -12.91
C THR A 77 -10.80 -8.10 -13.88
N GLU A 78 -10.49 -8.37 -15.15
CA GLU A 78 -10.18 -7.35 -16.16
C GLU A 78 -11.22 -6.20 -16.14
N LYS A 79 -10.74 -4.95 -16.08
CA LYS A 79 -11.51 -3.70 -15.98
C LYS A 79 -12.33 -3.51 -14.70
N ALA A 80 -12.20 -4.38 -13.70
CA ALA A 80 -12.80 -4.15 -12.38
C ALA A 80 -12.09 -3.01 -11.64
N THR A 81 -12.83 -2.35 -10.74
CA THR A 81 -12.37 -1.28 -9.86
C THR A 81 -12.86 -1.51 -8.44
#